data_AF-A0A2D9K8U9-F1
#
_entry.id   AF-A0A2D9K8U9-F1
#
_cell.length_a   1.000
_cell.length_b   1.000
_cell.length_c   1.000
_cell.angle_alpha   90.00
_cell.angle_beta   90.00
_cell.angle_gamma   90.00
#
_symmetry.space_group_name_H-M   'P 1'
#
loop_
_entity.id
_entity.type
_entity.pdbx_description
1 polymer ?
#
loop_
_entity_poly.entity_id
_entity_poly.type
_entity_poly.pdbx_seq_one_letter_code
_entity_poly.pdbx_strand_id
1 'polypeptide(L)'
;YASSYASSVLSSAGSALAAMVLIFFFTLLMLIEAPNWRAKVCAVVDPDQRSGVFESLDVIARQLRRYLLIRVVLGLLTAGLYAAWLWFFGVELLLVWAILAFLLNFVPTLGSLVAGALPVVHVYVQQDFRTAVIVGIGILVIEQIMGNYVDPRVQGKQLSVSPLVILLVLLVWGWVWGVAGALLAVPVTIGIIVTCAHLPRLRPVALFLSDETSMDDLDDIVSAK
;
A
#
# COMPACT_ATOMS: atom_id res chain seq x y z
N TYR A 1 13.69 -20.84 -24.32
CA TYR A 1 13.49 -19.53 -23.65
C TYR A 1 12.13 -18.91 -23.97
N ALA A 2 11.73 -18.70 -25.24
CA ALA A 2 10.41 -18.13 -25.55
C ALA A 2 9.20 -18.98 -25.05
N SER A 3 9.31 -20.31 -25.06
CA SER A 3 8.26 -21.22 -24.57
C SER A 3 8.04 -21.19 -23.06
N SER A 4 9.09 -20.92 -22.26
CA SER A 4 8.99 -20.80 -20.80
C SER A 4 8.42 -19.45 -20.36
N TYR A 5 8.72 -18.37 -21.10
CA TYR A 5 8.09 -17.06 -20.88
C TYR A 5 6.62 -17.07 -21.30
N ALA A 6 6.28 -17.68 -22.44
CA ALA A 6 4.89 -17.79 -22.88
C ALA A 6 4.02 -18.61 -21.90
N SER A 7 4.55 -19.71 -21.36
CA SER A 7 3.84 -20.53 -20.37
C SER A 7 3.72 -19.87 -18.99
N SER A 8 4.69 -19.06 -18.56
CA SER A 8 4.60 -18.28 -17.32
C SER A 8 3.61 -17.10 -17.44
N VAL A 9 3.56 -16.44 -18.60
CA VAL A 9 2.55 -15.40 -18.87
C VAL A 9 1.14 -16.01 -18.96
N LEU A 10 0.99 -17.17 -19.59
CA LEU A 10 -0.31 -17.84 -19.71
C LEU A 10 -0.82 -18.35 -18.36
N SER A 11 0.06 -18.93 -17.54
CA SER A 11 -0.31 -19.41 -16.20
C SER A 11 -0.65 -18.26 -15.24
N SER A 12 0.09 -17.15 -15.30
CA SER A 12 -0.25 -15.95 -14.52
C SER A 12 -1.60 -15.36 -14.96
N ALA A 13 -1.88 -15.26 -16.25
CA ALA A 13 -3.19 -14.83 -16.76
C ALA A 13 -4.33 -15.76 -16.29
N GLY A 14 -4.13 -17.08 -16.33
CA GLY A 14 -5.11 -18.05 -15.82
C GLY A 14 -5.36 -17.92 -14.32
N SER A 15 -4.30 -17.72 -13.53
CA SER A 15 -4.42 -17.50 -12.08
C SER A 15 -5.14 -16.20 -11.73
N ALA A 16 -4.91 -15.13 -12.50
CA ALA A 16 -5.59 -13.85 -12.32
C ALA A 16 -7.10 -13.98 -12.62
N LEU A 17 -7.48 -14.68 -13.69
CA LEU A 17 -8.88 -14.95 -14.00
C LEU A 17 -9.57 -15.76 -12.90
N ALA A 18 -8.93 -16.82 -12.42
CA ALA A 18 -9.45 -17.62 -11.32
C ALA A 18 -9.65 -16.78 -10.05
N ALA A 19 -8.67 -15.92 -9.71
CA ALA A 19 -8.77 -14.99 -8.60
C ALA A 19 -9.92 -13.99 -8.78
N MET A 20 -10.12 -13.43 -9.98
CA MET A 20 -11.23 -12.51 -10.26
C MET A 20 -12.59 -13.18 -10.09
N VAL A 21 -12.77 -14.40 -10.59
CA VAL A 21 -14.01 -15.16 -10.39
C VAL A 21 -14.24 -15.41 -8.91
N LEU A 22 -13.22 -15.83 -8.17
CA LEU A 22 -13.32 -16.09 -6.74
C LEU A 22 -13.67 -14.82 -5.94
N ILE A 23 -13.01 -13.70 -6.23
CA ILE A 23 -13.30 -12.39 -5.61
C ILE A 23 -14.74 -11.97 -5.90
N PHE A 24 -15.20 -12.14 -7.14
CA PHE A 24 -16.59 -11.85 -7.52
C PHE A 24 -17.58 -12.68 -6.70
N PHE A 25 -17.38 -14.00 -6.62
CA PHE A 25 -18.22 -14.88 -5.82
C PHE A 25 -18.19 -14.53 -4.33
N PHE A 26 -17.02 -14.26 -3.76
CA PHE A 26 -16.91 -13.86 -2.35
C PHE A 26 -17.59 -12.53 -2.07
N THR A 27 -17.45 -11.56 -2.97
CA THR A 27 -18.10 -10.26 -2.84
C THR A 27 -19.63 -10.42 -2.88
N LEU A 28 -20.13 -11.28 -3.78
CA LEU A 28 -21.54 -11.59 -3.89
C LEU A 28 -22.06 -12.28 -2.61
N LEU A 29 -21.36 -13.29 -2.11
CA LEU A 29 -21.70 -13.97 -0.86
C LEU A 29 -21.65 -13.02 0.35
N MET A 30 -20.63 -12.15 0.44
CA MET A 30 -20.55 -11.14 1.49
C MET A 30 -21.73 -10.17 1.41
N LEU A 31 -22.15 -9.75 0.21
CA LEU A 31 -23.28 -8.84 0.05
C LEU A 31 -24.61 -9.50 0.46
N ILE A 32 -24.79 -10.78 0.14
CA ILE A 32 -25.97 -11.57 0.55
C ILE A 32 -25.99 -11.76 2.07
N GLU A 33 -24.86 -12.10 2.68
CA GLU A 33 -24.77 -12.39 4.13
C GLU A 33 -24.61 -11.10 4.97
N ALA A 34 -24.40 -9.93 4.36
CA ALA A 34 -24.21 -8.67 5.05
C ALA A 34 -25.34 -8.32 6.06
N PRO A 35 -26.63 -8.49 5.73
CA PRO A 35 -27.71 -8.26 6.69
C PRO A 35 -27.66 -9.21 7.89
N ASN A 36 -27.32 -10.49 7.67
CA ASN A 36 -27.18 -11.49 8.72
C ASN A 36 -26.01 -11.16 9.65
N TRP A 37 -24.88 -10.71 9.09
CA TRP A 37 -23.75 -10.22 9.88
C TRP A 37 -24.10 -8.98 10.70
N ARG A 38 -24.82 -8.01 10.12
CA ARG A 38 -25.31 -6.84 10.87
C ARG A 38 -26.17 -7.26 12.06
N ALA A 39 -27.09 -8.22 11.87
CA ALA A 39 -27.92 -8.75 12.95
C ALA A 39 -27.08 -9.44 14.04
N LYS A 40 -26.08 -10.24 13.67
CA LYS A 40 -25.15 -10.89 14.60
C LYS A 40 -24.34 -9.87 15.43
N VAL A 41 -23.82 -8.82 14.79
CA VAL A 41 -23.10 -7.74 15.49
C VAL A 41 -24.03 -7.04 16.48
N CYS A 42 -25.26 -6.70 16.08
CA CYS A 42 -26.25 -6.12 16.99
C CYS A 42 -26.59 -7.05 18.17
N ALA A 43 -26.59 -8.38 17.98
CA ALA A 43 -26.90 -9.32 19.06
C ALA A 43 -25.79 -9.41 20.13
N VAL A 44 -24.53 -9.14 19.77
CA VAL A 44 -23.36 -9.27 20.65
C VAL A 44 -22.94 -7.92 21.26
N VAL A 45 -23.11 -6.82 20.53
CA VAL A 45 -22.68 -5.49 20.95
C VAL A 45 -23.78 -4.78 21.75
N ASP A 46 -23.40 -4.20 22.87
CA ASP A 46 -24.28 -3.40 23.73
C ASP A 46 -24.98 -2.29 22.94
N PRO A 47 -26.28 -2.02 23.17
CA PRO A 47 -27.06 -1.03 22.41
C PRO A 47 -26.38 0.33 22.29
N ASP A 48 -25.71 0.78 23.36
CA ASP A 48 -25.05 2.08 23.44
C ASP A 48 -23.77 2.16 22.59
N GLN A 49 -23.16 1.02 22.22
CA GLN A 49 -21.91 0.95 21.45
C GLN A 49 -22.12 0.59 19.97
N ARG A 50 -23.34 0.17 19.58
CA ARG A 50 -23.65 -0.30 18.21
C ARG A 50 -23.40 0.76 17.14
N SER A 51 -23.78 2.01 17.39
CA SER A 51 -23.56 3.12 16.46
C SER A 51 -22.07 3.33 16.19
N GLY A 52 -21.23 3.26 17.24
CA GLY A 52 -19.78 3.40 17.14
C GLY A 52 -19.12 2.32 16.28
N VAL A 53 -19.60 1.07 16.34
CA VAL A 53 -19.07 -0.03 15.51
C VAL A 53 -19.35 0.21 14.02
N PHE A 54 -20.58 0.59 13.65
CA PHE A 54 -20.92 0.86 12.26
C PHE A 54 -20.25 2.13 11.73
N GLU A 55 -20.13 3.17 12.56
CA GLU A 55 -19.39 4.38 12.20
C GLU A 55 -17.90 4.09 11.96
N SER A 56 -17.31 3.20 12.75
CA SER A 56 -15.92 2.74 12.57
C SER A 56 -15.72 2.03 11.22
N LEU A 57 -16.68 1.21 10.78
CA LEU A 57 -16.63 0.56 9.46
C LEU A 57 -16.64 1.59 8.32
N ASP A 58 -17.47 2.62 8.42
CA ASP A 58 -17.53 3.70 7.43
C ASP A 58 -16.25 4.57 7.44
N VAL A 59 -15.63 4.76 8.60
CA VAL A 59 -14.31 5.40 8.71
C VAL A 59 -13.25 4.56 8.02
N ILE A 60 -13.15 3.26 8.30
CA ILE A 60 -12.18 2.34 7.67
C ILE A 60 -12.37 2.33 6.15
N ALA A 61 -13.62 2.24 5.66
CA ALA A 61 -13.91 2.25 4.23
C ALA A 61 -13.50 3.56 3.55
N ARG A 62 -13.75 4.72 4.20
CA ARG A 62 -13.32 6.03 3.70
C ARG A 62 -11.80 6.17 3.67
N GLN A 63 -11.12 5.73 4.73
CA GLN A 63 -9.66 5.74 4.81
C GLN A 63 -9.03 4.86 3.74
N LEU A 64 -9.53 3.63 3.57
CA LEU A 64 -9.04 2.71 2.55
C LEU A 64 -9.22 3.30 1.14
N ARG A 65 -10.41 3.86 0.84
CA ARG A 65 -10.67 4.51 -0.44
C ARG A 65 -9.73 5.70 -0.67
N ARG A 66 -9.54 6.56 0.33
CA ARG A 66 -8.64 7.71 0.25
C ARG A 66 -7.20 7.26 0.02
N TYR A 67 -6.73 6.26 0.76
CA TYR A 67 -5.40 5.67 0.61
C TYR A 67 -5.17 5.15 -0.81
N LEU A 68 -6.09 4.32 -1.32
CA LEU A 68 -5.99 3.75 -2.67
C LEU A 68 -5.96 4.84 -3.75
N LEU A 69 -6.84 5.86 -3.64
CA LEU A 69 -6.86 6.98 -4.59
C LEU A 69 -5.55 7.76 -4.57
N ILE A 70 -5.04 8.09 -3.39
CA ILE A 70 -3.76 8.79 -3.23
C ILE A 70 -2.63 7.95 -3.84
N ARG A 71 -2.57 6.64 -3.57
CA ARG A 71 -1.52 5.76 -4.08
C ARG A 71 -1.57 5.60 -5.60
N VAL A 72 -2.77 5.53 -6.19
CA VAL A 72 -2.93 5.52 -7.65
C VAL A 72 -2.43 6.82 -8.27
N VAL A 73 -2.82 7.98 -7.72
CA VAL A 73 -2.39 9.28 -8.26
C VAL A 73 -0.88 9.45 -8.16
N LEU A 74 -0.30 9.18 -6.98
CA LEU A 74 1.14 9.31 -6.76
C LEU A 74 1.94 8.29 -7.57
N GLY A 75 1.45 7.05 -7.66
CA GLY A 75 2.03 6.02 -8.50
C GLY A 75 2.04 6.43 -9.97
N LEU A 76 0.93 6.98 -10.50
CA LEU A 76 0.85 7.43 -11.89
C LEU A 76 1.80 8.60 -12.16
N LEU A 77 1.89 9.56 -11.24
CA LEU A 77 2.83 10.66 -11.35
C LEU A 77 4.28 10.16 -11.33
N THR A 78 4.61 9.25 -10.42
CA THR A 78 5.95 8.65 -10.31
C THR A 78 6.31 7.89 -11.57
N ALA A 79 5.40 7.05 -12.08
CA ALA A 79 5.57 6.32 -13.33
C ALA A 79 5.77 7.25 -14.53
N GLY A 80 5.04 8.37 -14.59
CA GLY A 80 5.21 9.40 -15.61
C GLY A 80 6.58 10.08 -15.54
N LEU A 81 7.05 10.41 -14.33
CA LEU A 81 8.39 10.99 -14.13
C LEU A 81 9.50 10.00 -14.51
N TYR A 82 9.35 8.72 -14.13
CA TYR A 82 10.27 7.65 -14.54
C TYR A 82 10.31 7.50 -16.06
N ALA A 83 9.15 7.44 -16.71
CA ALA A 83 9.06 7.35 -18.16
C ALA A 83 9.73 8.56 -18.84
N ALA A 84 9.42 9.78 -18.40
CA ALA A 84 9.99 11.00 -18.97
C ALA A 84 11.51 11.07 -18.79
N TRP A 85 12.01 10.68 -17.61
CA TRP A 85 13.44 10.68 -17.31
C TRP A 85 14.17 9.64 -18.15
N LEU A 86 13.70 8.39 -18.19
CA LEU A 86 14.30 7.33 -18.98
C LEU A 86 14.20 7.61 -20.50
N TRP A 87 13.13 8.26 -20.95
CA TRP A 87 12.99 8.69 -22.34
C TRP A 87 14.06 9.67 -22.76
N PHE A 88 14.40 10.63 -21.89
CA PHE A 88 15.45 11.61 -22.17
C PHE A 88 16.83 10.97 -22.42
N PHE A 89 17.11 9.83 -21.78
CA PHE A 89 18.35 9.06 -21.96
C PHE A 89 18.25 7.95 -23.03
N GLY A 90 17.12 7.84 -23.73
CA GLY A 90 16.92 6.84 -24.80
C GLY A 90 16.95 5.40 -24.30
N VAL A 91 16.58 5.16 -23.04
CA VAL A 91 16.58 3.82 -22.43
C VAL A 91 15.45 2.98 -23.05
N GLU A 92 15.71 1.72 -23.36
CA GLU A 92 14.66 0.81 -23.86
C GLU A 92 13.70 0.37 -22.74
N LEU A 93 12.55 -0.22 -23.12
CA LEU A 93 11.54 -0.73 -22.17
C LEU A 93 10.95 0.33 -21.21
N LEU A 94 10.80 1.58 -21.64
CA LEU A 94 10.20 2.65 -20.82
C LEU A 94 8.89 2.23 -20.16
N LEU A 95 8.01 1.58 -20.92
CA LEU A 95 6.70 1.14 -20.46
C LEU A 95 6.83 0.14 -19.30
N VAL A 96 7.80 -0.78 -19.37
CA VAL A 96 8.03 -1.78 -18.32
C VAL A 96 8.48 -1.09 -17.04
N TRP A 97 9.44 -0.16 -17.13
CA TRP A 97 9.94 0.57 -15.97
C TRP A 97 8.88 1.48 -15.34
N ALA A 98 8.07 2.16 -16.17
CA ALA A 98 6.96 2.98 -15.70
C ALA A 98 5.88 2.15 -15.00
N ILE A 99 5.47 1.02 -15.59
CA ILE A 99 4.50 0.10 -14.97
C ILE A 99 5.08 -0.49 -13.69
N LEU A 100 6.35 -0.87 -13.68
CA LEU A 100 6.99 -1.42 -12.49
C LEU A 100 7.04 -0.37 -11.38
N ALA A 101 7.46 0.87 -11.68
CA ALA A 101 7.43 1.98 -10.74
C ALA A 101 6.01 2.23 -10.21
N PHE A 102 4.98 2.21 -11.07
CA PHE A 102 3.59 2.33 -10.65
C PHE A 102 3.18 1.23 -9.67
N LEU A 103 3.43 -0.03 -10.02
CA LEU A 103 3.03 -1.18 -9.20
C LEU A 103 3.80 -1.25 -7.88
N LEU A 104 5.10 -1.01 -7.92
CA LEU A 104 5.95 -1.04 -6.74
C LEU A 104 5.75 0.17 -5.86
N ASN A 105 5.29 1.31 -6.40
CA ASN A 105 4.97 2.48 -5.59
C ASN A 105 4.02 2.13 -4.44
N PHE A 106 3.14 1.14 -4.60
CA PHE A 106 2.25 0.76 -3.52
C PHE A 106 2.91 0.11 -2.30
N VAL A 107 4.12 -0.43 -2.43
CA VAL A 107 4.87 -1.04 -1.32
C VAL A 107 5.84 0.00 -0.74
N PRO A 108 5.60 0.51 0.48
CA PRO A 108 6.50 1.50 1.10
C PRO A 108 7.93 0.96 1.19
N THR A 109 8.92 1.86 1.03
CA THR A 109 10.38 1.64 1.17
C THR A 109 11.01 0.60 0.25
N LEU A 110 10.49 -0.63 0.19
CA LEU A 110 10.97 -1.68 -0.71
C LEU A 110 10.62 -1.38 -2.17
N GLY A 111 9.43 -0.81 -2.40
CA GLY A 111 8.94 -0.50 -3.73
C GLY A 111 9.84 0.48 -4.48
N SER A 112 10.14 1.62 -3.86
CA SER A 112 11.02 2.64 -4.42
C SER A 112 12.45 2.15 -4.62
N LEU A 113 12.97 1.35 -3.69
CA LEU A 113 14.30 0.74 -3.80
C LEU A 113 14.41 -0.16 -5.04
N VAL A 114 13.48 -1.11 -5.20
CA VAL A 114 13.52 -2.07 -6.31
C VAL A 114 13.14 -1.39 -7.63
N ALA A 115 12.13 -0.51 -7.63
CA ALA A 115 11.69 0.23 -8.80
C ALA A 115 12.78 1.14 -9.35
N GLY A 116 13.59 1.76 -8.47
CA GLY A 116 14.67 2.64 -8.87
C GLY A 116 15.96 1.90 -9.26
N ALA A 117 16.30 0.81 -8.58
CA ALA A 117 17.54 0.08 -8.83
C ALA A 117 17.54 -0.67 -10.16
N LEU A 118 16.43 -1.34 -10.52
CA LEU A 118 16.39 -2.18 -11.71
C LEU A 118 16.60 -1.42 -13.03
N PRO A 119 15.97 -0.25 -13.27
CA PRO A 119 16.26 0.56 -14.46
C PRO A 119 17.72 1.03 -14.51
N VAL A 120 18.32 1.39 -13.37
CA VAL A 120 19.72 1.83 -13.32
C VAL A 120 20.68 0.72 -13.72
N VAL A 121 20.44 -0.49 -13.21
CA VAL A 121 21.19 -1.68 -13.62
C VAL A 121 21.00 -1.98 -15.11
N HIS A 122 19.77 -1.84 -15.63
CA HIS A 122 19.51 -2.01 -17.05
C HIS A 122 20.28 -0.99 -17.92
N VAL A 123 20.29 0.29 -17.53
CA VAL A 123 21.06 1.34 -18.23
C VAL A 123 22.56 1.06 -18.17
N TYR A 124 23.07 0.57 -17.04
CA TYR A 124 24.47 0.19 -16.91
C TYR A 124 24.88 -0.90 -17.90
N VAL A 125 24.00 -1.88 -18.13
CA VAL A 125 24.26 -2.98 -19.08
C VAL A 125 24.07 -2.52 -20.53
N GLN A 126 23.09 -1.65 -20.80
CA GLN A 126 22.74 -1.21 -22.15
C GLN A 126 23.70 -0.14 -22.69
N GLN A 127 24.18 0.76 -21.84
CA GLN A 127 24.95 1.93 -22.23
C GLN A 127 26.31 1.92 -21.51
N ASP A 128 26.53 2.84 -20.56
CA ASP A 128 27.80 3.02 -19.87
C ASP A 128 27.59 3.42 -18.40
N PHE A 129 28.67 3.30 -17.61
CA PHE A 129 28.65 3.61 -16.18
C PHE A 129 28.26 5.06 -15.88
N ARG A 130 28.73 6.01 -16.67
CA ARG A 130 28.48 7.43 -16.41
C ARG A 130 27.00 7.73 -16.64
N THR A 131 26.41 7.20 -17.70
CA THR A 131 24.98 7.38 -17.96
C THR A 131 24.11 6.70 -16.90
N ALA A 132 24.47 5.49 -16.46
CA ALA A 132 23.78 4.82 -15.37
C ALA A 132 23.79 5.62 -14.05
N VAL A 133 24.93 6.23 -13.70
CA VAL A 133 25.04 7.07 -12.51
C VAL A 133 24.14 8.31 -12.62
N ILE A 134 24.14 8.99 -13.77
CA ILE A 134 23.29 10.18 -13.98
C ILE A 134 21.81 9.81 -13.91
N VAL A 135 21.42 8.71 -14.57
CA VAL A 135 20.04 8.20 -14.52
C VAL A 135 19.66 7.86 -13.08
N GLY A 136 20.53 7.16 -12.35
CA GLY A 136 20.30 6.79 -10.95
C GLY A 136 20.14 7.99 -10.03
N ILE A 137 20.96 9.03 -10.20
CA ILE A 137 20.80 10.28 -9.44
C ILE A 137 19.43 10.92 -9.72
N GLY A 138 19.00 10.99 -10.98
CA GLY A 138 17.70 11.56 -11.31
C GLY A 138 16.53 10.75 -10.74
N ILE A 139 16.62 9.42 -10.79
CA ILE A 139 15.64 8.53 -10.16
C ILE A 139 15.62 8.74 -8.63
N LEU A 140 16.78 8.82 -7.98
CA LEU A 140 16.87 9.11 -6.54
C LEU A 140 16.24 10.47 -6.20
N VAL A 141 16.43 11.48 -7.04
CA VAL A 141 15.79 12.80 -6.86
C VAL A 141 14.27 12.68 -6.99
N ILE A 142 13.76 11.95 -7.98
CA ILE A 142 12.32 11.69 -8.14
C ILE A 142 11.77 11.01 -6.88
N GLU A 143 12.42 9.95 -6.39
CA GLU A 143 12.02 9.23 -5.19
C GLU A 143 12.08 10.11 -3.93
N GLN A 144 13.11 10.95 -3.82
CA GLN A 144 13.24 11.87 -2.68
C GLN A 144 12.11 12.90 -2.67
N ILE A 145 11.77 13.47 -3.83
CA ILE A 145 10.68 14.44 -3.95
C ILE A 145 9.33 13.76 -3.69
N MET A 146 9.07 12.64 -4.36
CA MET A 146 7.80 11.92 -4.20
C MET A 146 7.64 11.41 -2.77
N GLY A 147 8.60 10.63 -2.27
CA GLY A 147 8.51 9.96 -0.98
C GLY A 147 8.63 10.89 0.24
N ASN A 148 9.44 11.95 0.17
CA ASN A 148 9.69 12.81 1.35
C ASN A 148 9.01 14.17 1.30
N TYR A 149 8.50 14.61 0.15
CA TYR A 149 7.87 15.94 0.03
C TYR A 149 6.41 15.88 -0.42
N VAL A 150 6.09 15.08 -1.43
CA VAL A 150 4.74 14.97 -2.00
C VAL A 150 3.87 14.02 -1.17
N ASP A 151 4.34 12.80 -0.91
CA ASP A 151 3.64 11.78 -0.11
C ASP A 151 3.13 12.36 1.22
N PRO A 152 3.98 13.00 2.06
CA PRO A 152 3.54 13.52 3.36
C PRO A 152 2.54 14.68 3.23
N ARG A 153 2.69 15.54 2.21
CA ARG A 153 1.77 16.66 1.98
C ARG A 153 0.38 16.21 1.54
N VAL A 154 0.31 15.18 0.70
CA VAL A 154 -0.96 14.64 0.20
C VAL A 154 -1.65 13.80 1.28
N GLN A 155 -0.86 13.06 2.07
CA GLN A 155 -1.37 12.23 3.15
C GLN A 155 -1.78 13.05 4.38
N GLY A 156 -1.10 14.18 4.67
CA GLY A 156 -1.40 15.04 5.82
C GLY A 156 -0.94 14.43 7.14
N LYS A 157 -1.40 14.97 8.28
CA LYS A 157 -1.20 14.36 9.61
C LYS A 157 -2.00 13.05 9.67
N GLN A 158 -1.32 11.92 9.62
CA GLN A 158 -1.91 10.59 9.85
C GLN A 158 -1.19 9.93 11.02
N LEU A 159 -1.82 8.92 11.60
CA LEU A 159 -1.20 8.06 12.59
C LEU A 159 0.03 7.39 11.96
N SER A 160 1.21 7.80 12.40
CA SER A 160 2.48 7.25 11.94
C SER A 160 2.64 5.86 12.56
N VAL A 161 2.88 4.87 11.70
CA VAL A 161 3.23 3.51 12.13
C VAL A 161 4.75 3.43 12.18
N SER A 162 5.29 2.85 13.25
CA SER A 162 6.75 2.71 13.39
C SER A 162 7.34 1.99 12.16
N PRO A 163 8.50 2.42 11.61
CA PRO A 163 9.11 1.79 10.44
C PRO A 163 9.36 0.29 10.59
N LEU A 164 9.68 -0.16 11.80
CA LEU A 164 9.86 -1.58 12.12
C LEU A 164 8.54 -2.35 11.99
N VAL A 165 7.46 -1.76 12.48
CA VAL A 165 6.12 -2.34 12.40
C VAL A 165 5.66 -2.42 10.95
N ILE A 166 5.92 -1.38 10.14
CA ILE A 166 5.63 -1.41 8.69
C ILE A 166 6.33 -2.60 8.03
N LEU A 167 7.61 -2.82 8.30
CA LEU A 167 8.36 -3.94 7.73
C LEU A 167 7.75 -5.29 8.16
N LEU A 168 7.44 -5.45 9.45
CA LEU A 168 6.89 -6.70 9.99
C LEU A 168 5.50 -6.99 9.40
N VAL A 169 4.65 -5.99 9.34
CA VAL A 169 3.31 -6.07 8.77
C VAL A 169 3.38 -6.40 7.27
N LEU A 170 4.29 -5.79 6.51
CA LEU A 170 4.49 -6.12 5.11
C LEU A 170 4.89 -7.59 4.92
N LEU A 171 5.74 -8.13 5.78
CA LEU A 171 6.09 -9.55 5.77
C LEU A 171 4.88 -10.43 6.09
N VAL A 172 4.13 -10.10 7.15
CA VAL A 172 2.95 -10.87 7.56
C VAL A 172 1.89 -10.86 6.47
N TRP A 173 1.40 -9.69 6.06
CA TRP A 173 0.31 -9.61 5.08
C TRP A 173 0.77 -10.00 3.68
N GLY A 174 2.02 -9.69 3.32
CA GLY A 174 2.62 -10.15 2.07
C GLY A 174 2.73 -11.66 1.99
N TRP A 175 2.98 -12.34 3.12
CA TRP A 175 2.96 -13.81 3.16
C TRP A 175 1.53 -14.37 3.08
N VAL A 176 0.55 -13.72 3.71
CA VAL A 176 -0.85 -14.21 3.72
C VAL A 176 -1.50 -14.08 2.34
N TRP A 177 -1.42 -12.91 1.69
CA TRP A 177 -2.15 -12.61 0.43
C TRP A 177 -1.26 -12.11 -0.72
N GLY A 178 0.07 -12.23 -0.61
CA GLY A 178 0.99 -11.78 -1.66
C GLY A 178 0.97 -10.27 -1.85
N VAL A 179 0.99 -9.82 -3.11
CA VAL A 179 0.97 -8.39 -3.46
C VAL A 179 -0.25 -7.70 -2.87
N ALA A 180 -1.44 -8.28 -2.97
CA ALA A 180 -2.67 -7.69 -2.43
C ALA A 180 -2.59 -7.46 -0.90
N GLY A 181 -1.96 -8.37 -0.17
CA GLY A 181 -1.71 -8.19 1.27
C GLY A 181 -0.72 -7.08 1.56
N ALA A 182 0.37 -6.99 0.79
CA ALA A 182 1.33 -5.90 0.91
C ALA A 182 0.71 -4.52 0.61
N LEU A 183 -0.23 -4.44 -0.33
CA LEU A 183 -1.00 -3.21 -0.63
C LEU A 183 -1.86 -2.74 0.55
N LEU A 184 -2.49 -3.71 1.24
CA LEU A 184 -3.44 -3.46 2.32
C LEU A 184 -2.79 -3.43 3.72
N ALA A 185 -1.52 -3.81 3.82
CA ALA A 185 -0.73 -3.89 5.04
C ALA A 185 -0.88 -2.65 5.93
N VAL A 186 -0.64 -1.46 5.36
CA VAL A 186 -0.68 -0.18 6.08
C VAL A 186 -2.11 0.16 6.56
N PRO A 187 -3.13 0.26 5.70
CA PRO A 187 -4.47 0.64 6.15
C PRO A 187 -5.09 -0.38 7.13
N VAL A 188 -4.83 -1.68 6.94
CA VAL A 188 -5.32 -2.70 7.88
C VAL A 188 -4.65 -2.55 9.24
N THR A 189 -3.35 -2.27 9.27
CA THR A 189 -2.61 -2.05 10.52
C THR A 189 -3.09 -0.81 11.25
N ILE A 190 -3.30 0.30 10.54
CA ILE A 190 -3.87 1.51 11.13
C ILE A 190 -5.25 1.20 11.72
N GLY A 191 -6.11 0.46 11.00
CA GLY A 191 -7.42 0.04 11.52
C GLY A 191 -7.31 -0.79 12.82
N ILE A 192 -6.32 -1.69 12.90
CA ILE A 192 -6.03 -2.48 14.10
C ILE A 192 -5.58 -1.55 15.24
N ILE A 193 -4.64 -0.64 14.99
CA ILE A 193 -4.13 0.30 16.00
C ILE A 193 -5.26 1.17 16.54
N VAL A 194 -6.07 1.76 15.65
CA VAL A 194 -7.23 2.58 16.02
C VAL A 194 -8.22 1.78 16.85
N THR A 195 -8.53 0.54 16.45
CA THR A 195 -9.42 -0.34 17.23
C THR A 195 -8.83 -0.63 18.61
N CYS A 196 -7.54 -0.97 18.69
CA CYS A 196 -6.84 -1.21 19.95
C CYS A 196 -6.80 0.03 20.85
N ALA A 197 -6.69 1.24 20.29
CA ALA A 197 -6.68 2.49 21.05
C ALA A 197 -8.03 2.78 21.75
N HIS A 198 -9.14 2.33 21.17
CA HIS A 198 -10.47 2.46 21.77
C HIS A 198 -10.72 1.48 22.93
N LEU A 199 -9.97 0.38 23.01
CA LEU A 199 -10.06 -0.57 24.12
C LEU A 199 -9.04 -0.24 25.21
N PRO A 200 -9.45 0.12 26.45
CA PRO A 200 -8.52 0.52 27.52
C PRO A 200 -7.42 -0.51 27.82
N ARG A 201 -7.71 -1.80 27.65
CA ARG A 201 -6.76 -2.90 27.86
C ARG A 201 -5.73 -3.08 26.74
N LEU A 202 -6.02 -2.62 25.53
CA LEU A 202 -5.18 -2.79 24.34
C LEU A 202 -4.44 -1.50 23.94
N ARG A 203 -4.68 -0.38 24.63
CA ARG A 203 -3.97 0.89 24.45
C ARG A 203 -2.43 0.76 24.46
N PRO A 204 -1.79 -0.02 25.36
CA PRO A 204 -0.33 -0.18 25.32
C PRO A 204 0.15 -0.82 24.02
N VAL A 205 -0.61 -1.77 23.48
CA VAL A 205 -0.30 -2.42 22.18
C VAL A 205 -0.39 -1.41 21.04
N ALA A 206 -1.40 -0.54 21.07
CA ALA A 206 -1.55 0.54 20.10
C ALA A 206 -0.33 1.49 20.13
N LEU A 207 0.13 1.89 21.32
CA LEU A 207 1.30 2.76 21.48
C LEU A 207 2.57 2.13 20.89
N PHE A 208 2.84 0.85 21.17
CA PHE A 208 4.00 0.15 20.61
C PHE A 208 3.95 -0.03 19.09
N LEU A 209 2.75 -0.09 18.51
CA LEU A 209 2.55 -0.22 17.06
C LEU A 209 2.65 1.14 16.34
N SER A 210 2.27 2.22 17.02
CA SER A 210 2.43 3.59 16.54
C SER A 210 3.87 4.09 16.70
N ASP A 211 4.21 5.17 16.00
CA ASP A 211 5.48 5.90 16.16
C ASP A 211 5.43 6.91 17.33
N GLU A 212 4.32 6.95 18.06
CA GLU A 212 4.09 7.87 19.17
C GLU A 212 4.76 7.40 20.47
N THR A 213 5.19 8.36 21.29
CA THR A 213 5.89 8.08 22.57
C THR A 213 5.04 8.36 23.81
N SER A 214 3.87 8.99 23.66
CA SER A 214 2.95 9.27 24.77
C SER A 214 1.51 8.87 24.44
N MET A 215 0.73 8.60 25.49
CA MET A 215 -0.69 8.26 25.37
C MET A 215 -1.54 9.47 24.97
N ASP A 216 -1.09 10.67 25.28
CA ASP A 216 -1.77 11.92 24.94
C ASP A 216 -1.66 12.19 23.43
N ASP A 217 -0.49 11.96 22.83
CA ASP A 217 -0.29 12.07 21.37
C ASP A 217 -1.16 11.07 20.59
N LEU A 218 -1.28 9.85 21.12
CA LEU A 218 -2.15 8.81 20.54
C LEU A 218 -3.62 9.23 20.58
N ASP A 219 -4.07 9.80 21.70
CA ASP A 219 -5.46 10.25 21.87
C ASP A 219 -5.78 11.48 20.99
N ASP A 220 -4.82 12.38 20.75
CA ASP A 220 -4.97 13.52 19.83
C ASP A 220 -5.17 13.07 18.38
N ILE A 221 -4.43 12.08 17.90
CA ILE A 221 -4.53 11.59 16.51
C ILE A 221 -5.78 10.71 16.31
N VAL A 222 -6.15 9.91 17.32
CA VAL A 222 -7.37 9.09 17.27
C VAL A 222 -8.64 9.95 17.37
N SER A 223 -8.58 11.07 18.10
CA SER A 223 -9.70 12.00 18.27
C SER A 223 -9.78 13.08 17.18
N ALA A 224 -8.68 13.34 16.45
CA ALA A 224 -8.65 14.25 15.31
C ALA A 224 -9.44 13.64 14.13
N LYS A 225 -10.68 14.11 14.00
CA LYS A 225 -11.66 13.72 12.99
C LYS A 225 -11.23 14.04 11.55
#